data_AF-A0A026W0D4-F1
#
_entry.id   AF-A0A026W0D4-F1
#
_cell.length_a   1.000
_cell.length_b   1.000
_cell.length_c   1.000
_cell.angle_alpha   90.00
_cell.angle_beta   90.00
_cell.angle_gamma   90.00
#
_symmetry.space_group_name_H-M   'P 1'
#
loop_
_entity.id
_entity.type
_entity.pdbx_description
1 polymer ?
#
loop_
_entity_poly.entity_id
_entity_poly.type
_entity_poly.pdbx_seq_one_letter_code
_entity_poly.pdbx_strand_id
1 'polypeptide(L)'
;MQIVCVTCDGTATNFAMMEQLGCNFRNISSLQTTFQHPVTKEPIVIFPDPCHMLKLIRNTFGQLNNFIDEDNKIVKWEYLEKLHKMKVRLAA
;
A
#
# COMPACT_ATOMS: atom_id res chain seq x y z
N MET A 1 16.83 12.94 -20.60
CA MET A 1 16.50 12.46 -19.25
C MET A 1 15.34 11.49 -19.39
N GLN A 2 15.46 10.28 -18.85
CA GLN A 2 14.44 9.23 -18.95
C GLN A 2 13.70 9.13 -17.62
N ILE A 3 12.38 9.27 -17.63
CA ILE A 3 11.53 9.04 -16.47
C ILE A 3 11.04 7.60 -16.58
N VAL A 4 11.41 6.77 -15.62
CA VAL A 4 11.03 5.34 -15.56
C VAL A 4 9.96 5.06 -14.52
N CYS A 5 9.78 5.98 -13.56
CA CYS A 5 8.89 5.77 -12.43
C CYS A 5 8.34 7.09 -11.86
N VAL A 6 7.13 7.02 -11.32
CA VAL A 6 6.48 8.04 -10.49
C VAL A 6 6.08 7.42 -9.15
N THR A 7 6.30 8.15 -8.06
CA THR A 7 5.82 7.77 -6.74
C THR A 7 5.20 8.96 -6.02
N CYS A 8 4.19 8.71 -5.18
CA CYS A 8 3.45 9.72 -4.44
C CYS A 8 2.81 9.10 -3.18
N ASP A 9 2.21 9.93 -2.33
CA ASP A 9 1.48 9.47 -1.15
C ASP A 9 0.18 8.73 -1.52
N GLY A 10 -0.29 7.85 -0.64
CA GLY A 10 -1.47 7.01 -0.85
C GLY A 10 -2.81 7.70 -0.61
N THR A 11 -2.98 8.95 -1.07
CA THR A 11 -4.27 9.67 -0.93
C THR A 11 -5.26 9.27 -2.02
N ALA A 12 -6.56 9.42 -1.72
CA ALA A 12 -7.63 9.12 -2.69
C ALA A 12 -7.47 9.91 -4.01
N THR A 13 -7.02 11.17 -3.94
CA THR A 13 -6.75 12.00 -5.11
C THR A 13 -5.62 11.44 -5.99
N ASN A 14 -4.56 10.93 -5.38
CA ASN A 14 -3.46 10.33 -6.14
C ASN A 14 -3.86 9.00 -6.78
N PHE A 15 -4.63 8.16 -6.08
CA PHE A 15 -5.20 6.95 -6.69
C PHE A 15 -6.14 7.29 -7.86
N ALA A 16 -6.97 8.33 -7.73
CA ALA A 16 -7.81 8.79 -8.83
C ALA A 16 -6.95 9.27 -10.03
N MET A 17 -5.85 9.99 -9.78
CA MET A 17 -4.91 10.39 -10.83
C MET A 17 -4.28 9.17 -11.53
N MET A 18 -3.83 8.16 -10.78
CA MET A 18 -3.31 6.92 -11.35
C MET A 18 -4.33 6.22 -12.25
N GLU A 19 -5.60 6.19 -11.84
CA GLU A 19 -6.69 5.63 -12.65
C GLU A 19 -6.89 6.41 -13.96
N GLN A 20 -6.83 7.75 -13.91
CA GLN A 20 -6.91 8.60 -15.11
C GLN A 20 -5.73 8.40 -16.06
N LEU A 21 -4.56 8.00 -15.54
CA LEU A 21 -3.40 7.63 -16.35
C LEU A 21 -3.53 6.23 -16.99
N GLY A 22 -4.60 5.48 -16.67
CA GLY A 22 -4.84 4.13 -17.20
C GLY A 22 -4.32 3.01 -16.30
N CYS A 23 -3.93 3.31 -15.07
CA CYS A 23 -3.56 2.30 -14.08
C CYS A 23 -4.80 1.73 -13.38
N ASN A 24 -4.67 0.55 -12.79
CA ASN A 24 -5.74 -0.12 -12.05
C ASN A 24 -5.19 -0.65 -10.73
N PHE A 25 -5.65 -0.05 -9.63
CA PHE A 25 -5.31 -0.45 -8.26
C PHE A 25 -6.53 -0.99 -7.48
N ARG A 26 -7.71 -1.04 -8.10
CA ARG A 26 -8.95 -1.48 -7.44
C ARG A 26 -9.13 -2.98 -7.44
N ASN A 27 -8.62 -3.66 -8.47
CA ASN A 27 -8.73 -5.10 -8.62
C ASN A 27 -7.33 -5.73 -8.69
N ILE A 28 -7.02 -6.56 -7.69
CA ILE A 28 -5.72 -7.23 -7.56
C ILE A 28 -5.48 -8.19 -8.73
N SER A 29 -6.52 -8.86 -9.23
CA SER A 29 -6.41 -9.81 -10.35
C SER A 29 -6.15 -9.14 -11.70
N SER A 30 -6.41 -7.84 -11.81
CA SER A 30 -6.16 -7.05 -13.03
C SER A 30 -5.34 -5.80 -12.75
N LEU A 31 -4.42 -5.92 -11.78
CA LEU A 31 -3.53 -4.85 -11.37
C LEU A 31 -2.73 -4.31 -12.56
N GLN A 32 -2.81 -3.00 -12.79
CA GLN A 32 -2.03 -2.30 -13.81
C GLN A 32 -1.29 -1.15 -13.15
N THR A 33 0.04 -1.27 -13.07
CA THR A 33 0.93 -0.33 -12.38
C THR A 33 1.79 0.48 -13.35
N THR A 34 1.46 0.46 -14.63
CA THR A 34 2.19 1.22 -15.65
C THR A 34 1.25 2.07 -16.49
N PHE A 35 1.77 3.20 -16.97
CA PHE A 35 1.14 4.04 -17.98
C PHE A 35 2.18 4.49 -19.01
N GLN A 36 1.74 4.93 -20.18
CA GLN A 36 2.66 5.36 -21.25
C GLN A 36 3.15 6.79 -21.02
N HIS A 37 4.46 7.00 -21.19
CA HIS A 37 5.02 8.34 -21.27
C HIS A 37 4.35 9.13 -22.41
N PRO A 38 3.88 10.37 -22.18
CA PRO A 38 3.06 11.10 -23.15
C PRO A 38 3.75 11.32 -24.50
N VAL A 39 5.06 11.55 -24.49
CA VAL A 39 5.90 11.76 -25.68
C VAL A 39 6.51 10.47 -26.23
N THR A 40 7.38 9.79 -25.46
CA THR A 40 8.16 8.63 -25.94
C THR A 40 7.37 7.32 -26.02
N LYS A 41 6.19 7.24 -25.39
CA LYS A 41 5.36 6.03 -25.27
C LYS A 41 5.99 4.87 -24.48
N GLU A 42 7.21 5.05 -23.99
CA GLU A 42 7.85 4.14 -23.06
C GLU A 42 7.01 3.97 -21.78
N PRO A 43 6.96 2.77 -21.19
CA PRO A 43 6.22 2.53 -19.97
C PRO A 43 6.86 3.27 -18.78
N ILE A 44 6.02 3.91 -17.98
CA ILE A 44 6.37 4.52 -16.70
C ILE A 44 5.67 3.71 -15.61
N VAL A 45 6.45 3.22 -14.65
CA VAL A 45 5.91 2.54 -13.47
C VAL A 45 5.34 3.59 -12.50
N ILE A 46 4.22 3.29 -11.87
CA ILE A 46 3.68 4.10 -10.77
C ILE A 46 3.38 3.22 -9.57
N PHE A 47 3.85 3.66 -8.40
CA PHE A 47 3.50 3.03 -7.14
C PHE A 47 3.47 4.04 -5.99
N PRO A 48 2.54 3.90 -5.03
CA PRO A 48 2.52 4.74 -3.84
C PRO A 48 3.76 4.53 -2.96
N ASP A 49 4.20 5.57 -2.25
CA ASP A 49 5.35 5.52 -1.35
C ASP A 49 5.16 4.41 -0.29
N PRO A 50 6.03 3.39 -0.27
CA PRO A 50 5.94 2.27 0.66
C PRO A 50 5.86 2.69 2.14
N CYS A 51 6.60 3.74 2.53
CA CYS A 51 6.63 4.19 3.92
C CYS A 51 5.27 4.74 4.36
N HIS A 52 4.60 5.49 3.47
CA HIS A 52 3.26 6.00 3.72
C HIS A 52 2.21 4.88 3.72
N MET A 53 2.33 3.92 2.80
CA MET A 53 1.39 2.79 2.74
C MET A 53 1.46 1.90 3.99
N LEU A 54 2.66 1.59 4.50
CA LEU A 54 2.82 0.84 5.76
C LEU A 54 2.21 1.59 6.95
N LYS A 55 2.37 2.91 6.99
CA LYS A 55 1.78 3.76 8.02
C LYS A 55 0.24 3.69 7.99
N LEU A 56 -0.36 3.73 6.80
CA LEU A 56 -1.80 3.60 6.61
C LEU A 56 -2.29 2.22 7.07
N ILE A 57 -1.64 1.12 6.62
CA ILE A 57 -2.01 -0.25 7.03
C ILE A 57 -2.00 -0.38 8.55
N ARG A 58 -0.92 0.06 9.20
CA ARG A 58 -0.79 0.02 10.66
C ARG A 58 -1.88 0.84 11.36
N ASN A 59 -2.14 2.07 10.89
CA ASN A 59 -3.15 2.94 11.48
C ASN A 59 -4.55 2.31 11.37
N THR A 60 -4.90 1.81 10.17
CA THR A 60 -6.17 1.12 9.93
C THR A 60 -6.28 -0.14 10.80
N PHE A 61 -5.20 -0.92 10.91
CA PHE A 61 -5.21 -2.14 11.72
C PHE A 61 -5.39 -1.83 13.21
N GLY A 62 -4.70 -0.82 13.74
CA GLY A 62 -4.86 -0.39 15.13
C GLY A 62 -6.24 0.22 15.42
N GLN A 63 -6.88 0.85 14.44
CA GLN A 63 -8.23 1.41 14.59
C GLN A 63 -9.33 0.34 14.51
N LEU A 64 -9.24 -0.57 13.52
CA LEU A 64 -10.25 -1.62 13.31
C LEU A 64 -10.05 -2.84 14.20
N ASN A 65 -8.85 -3.00 14.78
CA ASN A 65 -8.37 -4.10 15.61
C ASN A 65 -8.34 -5.49 14.96
N ASN A 66 -9.13 -5.72 13.92
CA ASN A 66 -9.27 -7.01 13.26
C ASN A 66 -9.24 -6.82 11.75
N PHE A 67 -8.40 -7.59 11.06
CA PHE A 67 -8.51 -7.82 9.63
C PHE A 67 -9.01 -9.23 9.37
N ILE A 68 -9.59 -9.44 8.19
CA ILE A 68 -10.01 -10.74 7.68
C ILE A 68 -9.10 -11.05 6.50
N ASP A 69 -8.47 -12.22 6.51
CA ASP A 69 -7.65 -12.69 5.38
C ASP A 69 -8.49 -13.36 4.29
N GLU A 70 -7.83 -13.84 3.24
CA GLU A 70 -8.48 -14.53 2.12
C GLU A 70 -9.18 -15.85 2.50
N ASP A 71 -8.82 -16.45 3.63
CA ASP A 71 -9.41 -17.69 4.17
C ASP A 71 -10.54 -17.40 5.18
N ASN A 72 -10.99 -16.14 5.30
CA ASN A 72 -11.92 -15.68 6.35
C ASN A 72 -11.40 -15.82 7.79
N LYS A 73 -10.09 -15.92 8.00
CA LYS A 73 -9.50 -15.96 9.34
C LYS A 73 -9.26 -14.56 9.85
N ILE A 74 -9.42 -14.39 11.16
CA ILE A 74 -9.26 -13.10 11.83
C ILE A 74 -7.79 -12.88 12.22
N VAL A 75 -7.20 -11.82 11.71
CA VAL A 75 -5.90 -11.31 12.11
C VAL A 75 -6.12 -10.20 13.14
N LYS A 76 -5.68 -10.41 14.39
CA LYS A 76 -5.96 -9.52 15.53
C LYS A 76 -4.77 -8.61 15.86
N TRP A 77 -5.05 -7.32 16.07
CA TRP A 77 -4.06 -6.33 16.52
C TRP A 77 -3.41 -6.72 17.85
N GLU A 78 -4.16 -7.40 18.72
CA GLU A 78 -3.70 -7.95 20.01
C GLU A 78 -2.40 -8.76 19.89
N TYR A 79 -2.18 -9.47 18.76
CA TYR A 79 -0.94 -10.22 18.56
C TYR A 79 0.30 -9.32 18.43
N LEU A 80 0.15 -8.15 17.79
CA LEU A 80 1.22 -7.14 17.72
C LEU A 80 1.51 -6.55 19.09
N GLU A 81 0.47 -6.29 19.90
CA GLU A 81 0.63 -5.80 21.27
C GLU A 81 1.33 -6.82 22.17
N LYS A 82 0.94 -8.10 22.09
CA LYS A 82 1.59 -9.19 22.82
C LYS A 82 3.06 -9.33 22.43
N LEU A 83 3.36 -9.30 21.13
CA LEU A 83 4.73 -9.34 20.63
C LEU A 83 5.56 -8.16 21.16
N HIS A 84 5.00 -6.95 21.14
CA HIS A 84 5.67 -5.78 21.68
C HIS A 84 5.97 -5.92 23.18
N LYS A 85 4.98 -6.37 23.97
CA LYS A 85 5.14 -6.61 25.42
C LYS A 85 6.21 -7.67 25.72
N MET A 86 6.30 -8.74 24.92
CA MET A 86 7.33 -9.77 25.07
C MET A 86 8.73 -9.22 24.82
N LYS A 87 8.92 -8.41 23.77
CA LYS A 87 10.22 -7.81 23.46
C LYS A 87 10.69 -6.84 24.54
N VAL A 88 9.79 -6.04 25.10
CA VAL A 88 10.12 -5.12 26.21
C VAL A 88 10.61 -5.88 27.45
N ARG A 89 10.03 -7.05 27.76
CA ARG A 89 10.46 -7.88 28.89
C ARG A 89 11.81 -8.57 28.71
N LEU A 90 12.26 -8.78 27.46
CA LEU A 90 13.56 -9.41 27.17
C LEU A 90 14.72 -8.39 27.15
N ALA A 91 14.40 -7.09 27.12
CA ALA A 91 15.37 -6.01 27.08
C ALA A 91 15.56 -5.29 28.43
N ALA A 92 14.82 -5.70 29.47
CA ALA A 92 14.89 -5.21 30.85
C ALA A 92 15.44 -6.30 31.76
#